data_AF-A0A941VYR3-F1
#
_entry.id   AF-A0A941VYR3-F1
#
_cell.length_a   1.000
_cell.length_b   1.000
_cell.length_c   1.000
_cell.angle_alpha   90.00
_cell.angle_beta   90.00
_cell.angle_gamma   90.00
#
_symmetry.space_group_name_H-M   'P 1'
#
loop_
_entity.id
_entity.type
_entity.pdbx_description
1 polymer ?
#
loop_
_entity_poly.entity_id
_entity_poly.type
_entity_poly.pdbx_seq_one_letter_code
_entity_poly.pdbx_strand_id
1 'polypeptide(L)' 'MSDILPIIKSRDPWEKEFYQAVKEVAESIKPVLKRHPLYVRSAVLERITEP' A
#
# COMPACT_ATOMS: atom_id res chain seq x y z
N MET A 1 -9.26 -5.81 -3.55
CA MET A 1 -7.89 -5.37 -3.21
C MET A 1 -7.99 -4.91 -1.78
N SER A 2 -7.28 -5.53 -0.84
CA SER A 2 -7.24 -5.04 0.53
C SER A 2 -6.56 -3.68 0.49
N ASP A 3 -7.31 -2.61 0.74
CA ASP A 3 -6.74 -1.27 0.79
C ASP A 3 -5.87 -1.20 2.06
N ILE A 4 -4.54 -1.23 1.89
CA ILE A 4 -3.54 -1.10 2.96
C ILE A 4 -3.61 0.28 3.67
N LEU A 5 -4.15 1.28 2.98
CA LEU A 5 -4.27 2.66 3.48
C LEU A 5 -5.10 2.77 4.78
N PRO A 6 -6.32 2.19 4.87
CA PRO A 6 -7.04 2.08 6.13
C PRO A 6 -6.23 1.48 7.28
N ILE A 7 -5.43 0.45 7.00
CA ILE A 7 -4.62 -0.25 8.02
C ILE A 7 -3.55 0.69 8.55
N ILE A 8 -2.76 1.30 7.66
CA ILE A 8 -1.72 2.27 8.02
C ILE A 8 -2.32 3.44 8.81
N LYS A 9 -3.45 3.98 8.35
CA LYS A 9 -4.13 5.10 9.04
C LYS A 9 -4.63 4.72 10.43
N SER A 10 -5.02 3.46 10.65
CA SER A 10 -5.47 2.98 11.95
C SER A 10 -4.33 2.68 12.93
N ARG A 11 -3.20 2.18 12.41
CA ARG A 11 -2.04 1.83 13.22
C ARG A 11 -1.20 3.04 13.58
N ASP A 12 -0.89 3.86 12.58
CA ASP A 12 0.04 4.99 12.66
C ASP A 12 -0.67 6.31 12.27
N PRO A 13 -1.72 6.73 13.00
CA PRO A 13 -2.53 7.89 12.62
C PRO A 13 -1.75 9.21 12.61
N TRP A 14 -0.60 9.26 13.30
CA TRP A 14 0.26 10.43 13.41
C TRP A 14 1.22 10.57 12.22
N GLU A 15 1.46 9.50 11.47
CA GLU A 15 2.41 9.47 10.35
C GLU A 15 1.75 9.86 9.03
N LYS A 16 1.35 11.13 8.92
CA LYS A 16 0.61 11.66 7.78
C LYS A 16 1.43 11.61 6.49
N GLU A 17 2.71 11.92 6.58
CA GLU A 17 3.67 11.93 5.48
C GLU A 17 3.89 10.51 4.93
N PHE A 18 4.02 9.52 5.83
CA PHE A 18 4.12 8.13 5.44
C PHE A 18 2.84 7.65 4.73
N TYR A 19 1.68 7.91 5.33
CA TYR A 19 0.39 7.58 4.72
C TYR A 19 0.25 8.21 3.31
N GLN A 20 0.63 9.48 3.17
CA GLN A 20 0.60 10.18 1.88
C GLN A 20 1.55 9.53 0.86
N ALA A 21 2.79 9.26 1.25
CA ALA A 21 3.79 8.63 0.38
C ALA A 21 3.32 7.25 -0.10
N VAL A 22 2.81 6.42 0.81
CA VAL A 22 2.29 5.09 0.46
C VAL A 22 1.09 5.22 -0.49
N LYS A 23 0.19 6.19 -0.26
CA LYS A 23 -0.95 6.43 -1.15
C LYS A 23 -0.51 6.81 -2.56
N GLU A 24 0.40 7.77 -2.69
CA GLU A 24 0.89 8.24 -3.99
C GLU A 24 1.59 7.12 -4.77
N VAL A 25 2.45 6.36 -4.10
CA VAL A 25 3.13 5.20 -4.71
C VAL A 25 2.12 4.15 -5.12
N ALA A 26 1.21 3.75 -4.23
CA ALA A 26 0.19 2.74 -4.51
C ALA A 26 -0.68 3.13 -5.71
N GLU A 27 -1.07 4.41 -5.83
CA GLU A 27 -1.82 4.93 -6.96
C GLU A 27 -1.03 4.86 -8.27
N SER A 28 0.25 5.22 -8.26
CA SER A 28 1.12 5.18 -9.45
C SER A 28 1.35 3.77 -9.99
N ILE A 29 1.45 2.76 -9.11
CA ILE A 29 1.76 1.37 -9.49
C ILE A 29 0.51 0.51 -9.74
N LYS A 30 -0.71 1.04 -9.57
CA LYS A 30 -1.98 0.33 -9.86
C LYS A 30 -1.97 -0.40 -11.22
N PRO A 31 -1.48 0.18 -12.33
CA PRO A 31 -1.43 -0.53 -13.61
C PRO A 31 -0.53 -1.77 -13.58
N VAL A 32 0.58 -1.73 -12.85
CA VAL A 32 1.51 -2.86 -12.69
C VAL A 32 0.87 -3.96 -11.86
N LEU A 33 0.19 -3.61 -10.76
CA LEU A 33 -0.52 -4.57 -9.92
C LEU A 33 -1.65 -5.28 -10.69
N LYS A 34 -2.33 -4.57 -11.60
CA LYS A 34 -3.34 -5.16 -12.49
C LYS A 34 -2.74 -6.14 -13.51
N ARG A 35 -1.58 -5.80 -14.09
CA ARG A 35 -0.87 -6.69 -15.06
C ARG A 35 -0.22 -7.89 -14.38
N HIS A 36 0.19 -7.74 -13.12
CA HIS A 36 0.92 -8.75 -12.35
C HIS A 36 0.18 -9.09 -11.04
N PRO A 37 -0.93 -9.85 -11.10
CA PRO A 37 -1.76 -10.15 -9.93
C PRO A 37 -1.04 -11.00 -8.86
N LEU A 38 0.13 -11.57 -9.18
CA LEU A 38 0.98 -12.24 -8.19
C LEU A 38 1.40 -11.30 -7.05
N TYR A 39 1.69 -10.03 -7.31
CA TYR A 39 2.13 -9.10 -6.26
C TYR A 39 1.05 -8.83 -5.22
N VAL A 40 -0.22 -8.81 -5.65
CA VAL A 40 -1.37 -8.69 -4.76
C VAL A 40 -1.59 -10.00 -3.99
N ARG A 41 -1.52 -11.15 -4.65
CA ARG A 41 -1.67 -12.46 -4.00
C ARG A 41 -0.59 -12.75 -2.96
N SER A 42 0.63 -12.26 -3.19
CA SER A 42 1.77 -12.41 -2.28
C SER A 42 1.90 -11.29 -1.24
N ALA A 43 0.85 -10.46 -1.08
CA ALA A 43 0.78 -9.34 -0.14
C ALA A 43 2.05 -8.48 -0.13
N VAL A 44 2.59 -8.16 -1.32
CA VAL A 44 3.89 -7.49 -1.45
C VAL A 44 3.80 -6.05 -0.95
N LEU A 45 2.71 -5.35 -1.26
CA LEU A 45 2.53 -3.96 -0.85
C LEU A 45 2.40 -3.86 0.67
N GLU A 46 1.67 -4.78 1.28
CA GLU A 46 1.48 -4.86 2.73
C GLU A 46 2.80 -5.14 3.45
N ARG A 47 3.65 -6.01 2.91
CA ARG A 47 4.96 -6.35 3.50
C ARG A 47 6.00 -5.24 3.35
N ILE A 48 6.01 -4.51 2.24
CA ILE A 48 7.00 -3.44 2.03
C ILE A 48 6.63 -2.15 2.77
N THR A 49 5.35 -1.96 3.07
CA THR A 49 4.87 -0.85 3.91
C THR A 49 4.99 -1.15 5.40
N GLU A 50 5.40 -2.37 5.76
CA GLU A 50 5.77 -2.71 7.13
C GLU A 50 7.27 -2.54 7.32
N PRO A 51 7.71 -1.72 8.31
CA PRO A 51 9.12 -1.67 8.71
C PRO A 51 9.64 -3.02 9.23
#